data_AF-A0A3D3THU7-F1
#
_entry.id   AF-A0A3D3THU7-F1
#
_cell.length_a   1.000
_cell.length_b   1.000
_cell.length_c   1.000
_cell.angle_alpha   90.00
_cell.angle_beta   90.00
_cell.angle_gamma   90.00
#
_symmetry.space_group_name_H-M   'P 1'
#
loop_
_entity.id
_entity.type
_entity.pdbx_description
1 polymer ?
#
loop_
_entity_poly.entity_id
_entity_poly.type
_entity_poly.pdbx_seq_one_letter_code
_entity_poly.pdbx_strand_id
1 'polypeptide(L)'
;AEAKVYHDKGYLVGGEKNMIRFEFGDFGNSPSDYTRDKVDGKDIVISTTNGTHAIDMASDASCLLIGSFSNLSSIAGFCMGQKKDVLVLCAGWQDKFNLEDSLFGGALADMLVEKGGYNANFDAVSAAVSMWKEAQKDMMTYIKRSEHMKRLEQHGLLDVVEFCLEPDTVNVLPVYDKKTGKITLQ
;
A
#
# COMPACT_ATOMS: atom_id res chain seq x y z
N ALA A 1 -7.44 17.64 13.84
CA ALA A 1 -7.20 16.28 13.31
C ALA A 1 -6.50 15.48 14.40
N GLU A 2 -6.81 14.19 14.54
CA GLU A 2 -6.18 13.30 15.53
C GLU A 2 -4.65 13.29 15.40
N ALA A 3 -4.13 13.32 14.17
CA ALA A 3 -2.69 13.44 13.90
C ALA A 3 -2.04 14.66 14.59
N LYS A 4 -2.73 15.81 14.66
CA LYS A 4 -2.21 17.00 15.36
C LYS A 4 -2.10 16.76 16.87
N VAL A 5 -3.02 16.00 17.46
CA VAL A 5 -2.98 15.68 18.89
C VAL A 5 -1.76 14.82 19.21
N TYR A 6 -1.38 13.89 18.33
CA TYR A 6 -0.16 13.11 18.49
C TYR A 6 1.11 13.93 18.24
N HIS A 7 1.10 14.82 17.24
CA HIS A 7 2.19 15.78 17.03
C HIS A 7 2.43 16.64 18.29
N ASP A 8 1.36 17.19 18.88
CA ASP A 8 1.44 18.01 20.11
C ASP A 8 1.95 17.19 21.33
N LYS A 9 1.92 15.85 21.26
CA LYS A 9 2.49 14.93 22.27
C LYS A 9 3.95 14.53 21.96
N GLY A 10 4.54 15.04 20.90
CA GLY A 10 5.94 14.81 20.51
C GLY A 10 6.16 13.61 19.59
N TYR A 11 5.11 13.04 18.99
CA TYR A 11 5.26 12.01 17.96
C TYR A 11 5.59 12.64 16.62
N LEU A 12 6.38 11.92 15.81
CA LEU A 12 6.57 12.27 14.40
C LEU A 12 5.28 12.01 13.63
N VAL A 13 4.91 12.95 12.76
CA VAL A 13 3.69 12.84 11.95
C VAL A 13 3.99 12.96 10.47
N GLY A 14 3.50 11.97 9.72
CA GLY A 14 3.55 11.94 8.27
C GLY A 14 2.17 11.85 7.63
N GLY A 15 2.07 12.28 6.38
CA GLY A 15 0.89 12.10 5.55
C GLY A 15 0.43 13.37 4.85
N GLU A 16 -0.77 13.27 4.29
CA GLU A 16 -1.31 14.29 3.39
C GLU A 16 -2.83 14.40 3.51
N LYS A 17 -3.34 15.54 3.06
CA LYS A 17 -4.75 15.71 2.68
C LYS A 17 -4.83 16.37 1.31
N ASN A 18 -5.47 15.69 0.35
CA ASN A 18 -5.58 16.13 -1.05
C ASN A 18 -4.22 16.36 -1.77
N MET A 19 -3.26 15.45 -1.55
CA MET A 19 -1.84 15.47 -1.93
C MET A 19 -1.02 16.62 -1.34
N ILE A 20 -1.56 17.30 -0.33
CA ILE A 20 -0.85 18.38 0.36
C ILE A 20 -0.44 17.89 1.74
N ARG A 21 0.86 17.95 2.04
CA ARG A 21 1.41 17.64 3.36
C ARG A 21 0.75 18.54 4.42
N PHE A 22 0.51 18.00 5.61
CA PHE A 22 0.07 18.81 6.75
C PHE A 22 1.09 19.90 7.09
N GLU A 23 0.62 21.12 7.39
CA GLU A 23 1.50 22.22 7.81
C GLU A 23 2.29 21.90 9.08
N PHE A 24 1.70 21.12 9.98
CA PHE A 24 2.32 20.64 11.22
C PHE A 24 3.06 19.30 11.05
N GLY A 25 2.99 18.66 9.88
CA GLY A 25 3.56 17.33 9.68
C GLY A 25 5.07 17.39 9.45
N ASP A 26 5.80 16.49 10.09
CA ASP A 26 7.24 16.28 9.89
C ASP A 26 7.53 15.74 8.48
N PHE A 27 6.63 14.89 7.95
CA PHE A 27 6.78 14.19 6.67
C PHE A 27 5.56 14.36 5.77
N GLY A 28 5.77 14.26 4.45
CA GLY A 28 4.69 14.10 3.47
C GLY A 28 4.24 12.65 3.36
N ASN A 29 3.67 12.30 2.20
CA ASN A 29 3.31 10.92 1.87
C ASN A 29 4.27 10.31 0.84
N SER A 30 5.45 10.90 0.63
CA SER A 30 6.48 10.36 -0.24
C SER A 30 7.36 9.39 0.54
N PRO A 31 7.64 8.16 0.06
CA PRO A 31 8.56 7.23 0.71
C PRO A 31 9.95 7.83 0.97
N SER A 32 10.42 8.72 0.09
CA SER A 32 11.71 9.41 0.23
C SER A 32 11.79 10.36 1.45
N ASP A 33 10.66 10.72 2.05
CA ASP A 33 10.65 11.52 3.28
C ASP A 33 11.11 10.72 4.51
N TYR A 34 10.99 9.39 4.46
CA TYR A 34 11.15 8.47 5.59
C TYR A 34 12.55 7.82 5.63
N THR A 35 13.59 8.64 5.65
CA THR A 35 14.98 8.16 5.70
C THR A 35 15.34 7.62 7.09
N ARG A 36 16.27 6.65 7.14
CA ARG A 36 16.67 5.97 8.41
C ARG A 36 17.07 6.97 9.51
N ASP A 37 17.86 7.98 9.19
CA ASP A 37 18.30 9.02 10.13
C ASP A 37 17.11 9.77 10.79
N LYS A 38 15.99 9.90 10.08
CA LYS A 38 14.80 10.57 10.58
C LYS A 38 13.94 9.65 11.43
N VAL A 39 13.80 8.38 11.05
CA VAL A 39 12.74 7.49 11.56
C VAL A 39 13.21 6.32 12.41
N ASP A 40 14.49 5.97 12.41
CA ASP A 40 14.99 4.78 13.10
C ASP A 40 14.68 4.79 14.60
N GLY A 41 14.13 3.69 15.11
CA GLY A 41 13.73 3.52 16.50
C GLY A 41 12.57 4.41 16.97
N LYS A 42 11.82 5.06 16.08
CA LYS A 42 10.74 5.99 16.43
C LYS A 42 9.37 5.47 15.97
N ASP A 43 8.34 5.78 16.76
CA ASP A 43 6.95 5.65 16.32
C ASP A 43 6.59 6.83 15.41
N ILE A 44 5.93 6.53 14.28
CA ILE A 44 5.44 7.53 13.33
C ILE A 44 3.93 7.41 13.23
N VAL A 45 3.24 8.54 13.34
CA VAL A 45 1.80 8.64 13.08
C VAL A 45 1.60 8.99 11.61
N ILE A 46 1.01 8.06 10.86
CA ILE A 46 0.65 8.27 9.46
C ILE A 46 -0.84 8.58 9.37
N SER A 47 -1.18 9.69 8.72
CA SER A 47 -2.57 10.08 8.47
C SER A 47 -2.78 10.29 6.97
N THR A 48 -3.42 9.33 6.32
CA THR A 48 -3.80 9.40 4.90
C THR A 48 -5.30 9.20 4.74
N THR A 49 -5.83 9.68 3.60
CA THR A 49 -7.28 9.67 3.34
C THR A 49 -7.81 8.24 3.12
N ASN A 50 -7.12 7.41 2.33
CA ASN A 50 -7.66 6.12 1.89
C ASN A 50 -7.15 4.94 2.73
N GLY A 51 -5.86 4.97 3.13
CA GLY A 51 -5.23 3.83 3.80
C GLY A 51 -5.83 3.53 5.18
N THR A 52 -6.12 4.57 5.96
CA THR A 52 -6.74 4.43 7.28
C THR A 52 -8.14 3.81 7.19
N HIS A 53 -8.95 4.27 6.24
CA HIS A 53 -10.28 3.71 5.99
C HIS A 53 -10.21 2.23 5.56
N ALA A 54 -9.26 1.86 4.70
CA ALA A 54 -9.07 0.47 4.29
C ALA A 54 -8.70 -0.44 5.48
N ILE A 55 -7.83 0.03 6.39
CA ILE A 55 -7.48 -0.71 7.61
C ILE A 55 -8.71 -0.92 8.49
N ASP A 56 -9.52 0.13 8.68
CA ASP A 56 -10.73 0.06 9.49
C ASP A 56 -11.77 -0.91 8.90
N MET A 57 -11.96 -0.92 7.58
CA MET A 57 -12.86 -1.88 6.91
C MET A 57 -12.37 -3.33 7.02
N ALA A 58 -11.06 -3.55 7.03
CA ALA A 58 -10.47 -4.88 7.18
C ALA A 58 -10.28 -5.30 8.65
N SER A 59 -10.82 -4.54 9.61
CA SER A 59 -10.64 -4.74 11.04
C SER A 59 -11.18 -6.07 11.59
N ASP A 60 -11.91 -6.88 10.80
CA ASP A 60 -12.34 -8.23 11.17
C ASP A 60 -11.42 -9.34 10.64
N ALA A 61 -10.44 -9.03 9.78
CA ALA A 61 -9.54 -10.04 9.20
C ALA A 61 -8.69 -10.75 10.27
N SER A 62 -8.47 -12.06 10.13
CA SER A 62 -7.67 -12.80 11.13
C SER A 62 -6.21 -12.32 11.24
N CYS A 63 -5.69 -11.74 10.17
CA CYS A 63 -4.39 -11.08 10.07
C CYS A 63 -4.53 -9.99 9.00
N LEU A 64 -4.02 -8.78 9.29
CA LEU A 64 -4.06 -7.65 8.37
C LEU A 64 -2.63 -7.24 8.04
N LEU A 65 -2.28 -7.35 6.75
CA LEU A 65 -0.97 -7.05 6.21
C LEU A 65 -1.04 -5.75 5.40
N ILE A 66 0.04 -4.98 5.40
CA ILE A 66 0.19 -3.82 4.50
C ILE A 66 1.06 -4.22 3.32
N GLY A 67 0.46 -4.23 2.14
CA GLY A 67 1.10 -4.66 0.90
C GLY A 67 1.36 -3.50 -0.05
N SER A 68 2.53 -3.56 -0.70
CA SER A 68 2.94 -2.71 -1.82
C SER A 68 3.85 -3.53 -2.74
N PHE A 69 4.12 -3.06 -3.97
CA PHE A 69 5.03 -3.77 -4.85
C PHE A 69 6.40 -4.03 -4.18
N SER A 70 6.89 -3.06 -3.40
CA SER A 70 8.15 -3.15 -2.67
C SER A 70 8.30 -4.37 -1.74
N ASN A 71 7.21 -5.01 -1.29
CA ASN A 71 7.25 -6.19 -0.42
C ASN A 71 6.40 -7.37 -0.94
N LEU A 72 6.10 -7.40 -2.23
CA LEU A 72 5.20 -8.37 -2.87
C LEU A 72 5.53 -9.84 -2.52
N SER A 73 6.79 -10.25 -2.67
CA SER A 73 7.26 -11.61 -2.38
C SER A 73 7.17 -11.96 -0.90
N SER A 74 7.38 -10.98 -0.01
CA SER A 74 7.25 -11.17 1.44
C SER A 74 5.81 -11.50 1.83
N ILE A 75 4.86 -10.74 1.28
CA ILE A 75 3.42 -10.96 1.48
C ILE A 75 3.01 -12.31 0.93
N ALA A 76 3.40 -12.65 -0.31
CA ALA A 76 3.07 -13.92 -0.93
C ALA A 76 3.62 -15.11 -0.13
N GLY A 77 4.87 -15.03 0.33
CA GLY A 77 5.50 -16.06 1.15
C GLY A 77 4.75 -16.30 2.47
N PHE A 78 4.36 -15.22 3.15
CA PHE A 78 3.57 -15.32 4.37
C PHE A 78 2.21 -15.97 4.13
N CYS A 79 1.46 -15.53 3.11
CA CYS A 79 0.16 -16.11 2.75
C CYS A 79 0.25 -17.62 2.49
N MET A 80 1.25 -18.06 1.70
CA MET A 80 1.49 -19.48 1.43
C MET A 80 1.77 -20.30 2.71
N GLY A 81 2.46 -19.71 3.68
CA GLY A 81 2.72 -20.34 4.98
C GLY A 81 1.48 -20.44 5.87
N GLN A 82 0.60 -19.44 5.84
CA GLN A 82 -0.62 -19.40 6.65
C GLN A 82 -1.72 -20.36 6.15
N LYS A 83 -1.77 -20.62 4.83
CA LYS A 83 -2.79 -21.47 4.19
C LYS A 83 -4.23 -21.08 4.57
N LYS A 84 -4.48 -19.77 4.63
CA LYS A 84 -5.81 -19.17 4.86
C LYS A 84 -6.28 -18.47 3.60
N ASP A 85 -7.58 -18.21 3.53
CA ASP A 85 -8.14 -17.35 2.49
C ASP A 85 -7.50 -15.96 2.51
N VAL A 86 -7.24 -15.43 1.32
CA VAL A 86 -6.60 -14.13 1.12
C VAL A 86 -7.60 -13.19 0.44
N LEU A 87 -7.82 -12.04 1.05
CA LEU A 87 -8.58 -10.93 0.47
C LEU A 87 -7.60 -9.77 0.24
N VAL A 88 -7.50 -9.31 -1.01
CA VAL A 88 -6.79 -8.07 -1.32
C VAL A 88 -7.79 -6.92 -1.31
N LEU A 89 -7.74 -6.10 -0.26
CA LEU A 89 -8.55 -4.90 -0.15
C LEU A 89 -7.80 -3.71 -0.78
N CYS A 90 -8.20 -3.31 -1.98
CA CYS A 90 -7.70 -2.10 -2.61
C CYS A 90 -8.26 -0.88 -1.88
N ALA A 91 -7.38 0.04 -1.45
CA ALA A 91 -7.81 1.25 -0.73
C ALA A 91 -8.61 2.19 -1.62
N GLY A 92 -8.37 2.13 -2.94
CA GLY A 92 -9.06 2.96 -3.90
C GLY A 92 -8.59 4.41 -3.85
N TRP A 93 -9.24 5.25 -4.64
CA TRP A 93 -8.98 6.68 -4.62
C TRP A 93 -10.27 7.48 -4.78
N GLN A 94 -10.60 8.31 -3.78
CA GLN A 94 -11.87 9.04 -3.72
C GLN A 94 -13.09 8.11 -3.83
N ASP A 95 -13.05 6.98 -3.11
CA ASP A 95 -14.08 5.92 -3.15
C ASP A 95 -14.31 5.31 -4.55
N LYS A 96 -13.33 5.47 -5.46
CA LYS A 96 -13.35 4.90 -6.80
C LYS A 96 -12.30 3.82 -6.96
N PHE A 97 -12.51 3.03 -8.01
CA PHE A 97 -11.54 2.10 -8.54
C PHE A 97 -10.17 2.76 -8.74
N ASN A 98 -9.14 2.10 -8.24
CA ASN A 98 -7.76 2.53 -8.38
C ASN A 98 -6.97 1.50 -9.18
N LEU A 99 -6.21 1.98 -10.17
CA LEU A 99 -5.58 1.13 -11.16
C LEU A 99 -4.40 0.37 -10.56
N GLU A 100 -3.49 1.09 -9.91
CA GLU A 100 -2.27 0.56 -9.31
C GLU A 100 -2.55 -0.38 -8.13
N ASP A 101 -3.54 -0.10 -7.29
CA ASP A 101 -3.99 -1.02 -6.24
C ASP A 101 -4.47 -2.35 -6.85
N SER A 102 -5.25 -2.26 -7.93
CA SER A 102 -5.77 -3.44 -8.63
C SER A 102 -4.66 -4.22 -9.33
N LEU A 103 -3.64 -3.52 -9.86
CA LEU A 103 -2.45 -4.17 -10.42
C LEU A 103 -1.66 -4.90 -9.34
N PHE A 104 -1.50 -4.31 -8.16
CA PHE A 104 -0.87 -4.99 -7.02
C PHE A 104 -1.65 -6.25 -6.63
N GLY A 105 -2.98 -6.16 -6.54
CA GLY A 105 -3.84 -7.33 -6.26
C GLY A 105 -3.72 -8.41 -7.33
N GLY A 106 -3.64 -8.03 -8.60
CA GLY A 106 -3.37 -8.94 -9.71
C GLY A 106 -2.01 -9.62 -9.61
N ALA A 107 -0.96 -8.86 -9.29
CA ALA A 107 0.40 -9.38 -9.12
C ALA A 107 0.50 -10.39 -7.96
N LEU A 108 -0.12 -10.08 -6.82
CA LEU A 108 -0.13 -10.98 -5.66
C LEU A 108 -0.92 -12.25 -5.97
N ALA A 109 -2.11 -12.13 -6.57
CA ALA A 109 -2.92 -13.28 -6.92
C ALA A 109 -2.21 -14.20 -7.93
N ASP A 110 -1.61 -13.63 -8.96
CA ASP A 110 -0.82 -14.34 -9.96
C ASP A 110 0.33 -15.15 -9.31
N MET A 111 1.09 -14.50 -8.43
CA MET A 111 2.18 -15.16 -7.70
C MET A 111 1.70 -16.28 -6.78
N LEU A 112 0.58 -16.09 -6.08
CA LEU A 112 0.00 -17.10 -5.18
C LEU A 112 -0.53 -18.32 -5.95
N VAL A 113 -1.11 -18.11 -7.13
CA VAL A 113 -1.56 -19.18 -8.03
C VAL A 113 -0.37 -19.94 -8.59
N GLU A 114 0.67 -19.25 -9.07
CA GLU A 114 1.88 -19.88 -9.61
C GLU A 114 2.61 -20.75 -8.57
N LYS A 115 2.60 -20.35 -7.29
CA LYS A 115 3.17 -21.13 -6.18
C LYS A 115 2.31 -22.34 -5.75
N GLY A 116 1.14 -22.53 -6.34
CA GLY A 116 0.31 -23.73 -6.16
C GLY A 116 -0.48 -23.80 -4.86
N GLY A 117 -0.80 -22.66 -4.23
CA GLY A 117 -1.57 -22.61 -2.98
C GLY A 117 -2.99 -22.04 -3.10
N TYR A 118 -3.30 -21.40 -4.22
CA TYR A 118 -4.51 -20.60 -4.42
C TYR A 118 -5.06 -20.75 -5.84
N ASN A 119 -6.32 -20.36 -6.06
CA ASN A 119 -6.93 -20.25 -7.38
C ASN A 119 -7.52 -18.85 -7.59
N ALA A 120 -7.64 -18.43 -8.85
CA ALA A 120 -8.13 -17.12 -9.25
C ALA A 120 -9.59 -17.15 -9.77
N ASN A 121 -10.42 -18.05 -9.26
CA ASN A 121 -11.75 -18.35 -9.81
C ASN A 121 -12.84 -17.30 -9.52
N PHE A 122 -12.46 -16.10 -9.09
CA PHE A 122 -13.37 -14.99 -8.83
C PHE A 122 -13.20 -13.92 -9.92
N ASP A 123 -14.30 -13.34 -10.39
CA ASP A 123 -14.28 -12.37 -11.49
C ASP A 123 -13.33 -11.20 -11.24
N ALA A 124 -13.36 -10.63 -10.03
CA ALA A 124 -12.48 -9.54 -9.65
C ALA A 124 -11.00 -9.94 -9.70
N VAL A 125 -10.67 -11.15 -9.26
CA VAL A 125 -9.29 -11.67 -9.27
C VAL A 125 -8.86 -11.97 -10.71
N SER A 126 -9.70 -12.61 -11.50
CA SER A 126 -9.44 -12.88 -12.92
C SER A 126 -9.21 -11.59 -13.72
N ALA A 127 -10.03 -10.55 -13.48
CA ALA A 127 -9.86 -9.24 -14.09
C ALA A 127 -8.52 -8.59 -13.67
N ALA A 128 -8.22 -8.57 -12.37
CA ALA A 128 -6.98 -8.01 -11.84
C ALA A 128 -5.74 -8.73 -12.37
N VAL A 129 -5.75 -10.07 -12.43
CA VAL A 129 -4.66 -10.88 -13.02
C VAL A 129 -4.51 -10.58 -14.51
N SER A 130 -5.61 -10.46 -15.27
CA SER A 130 -5.54 -10.09 -16.68
C SER A 130 -4.91 -8.70 -16.88
N MET A 131 -5.30 -7.73 -16.06
CA MET A 131 -4.71 -6.38 -16.07
C MET A 131 -3.22 -6.42 -15.73
N TRP A 132 -2.85 -7.17 -14.69
CA TRP A 132 -1.46 -7.38 -14.29
C TRP A 132 -0.62 -8.00 -15.42
N LYS A 133 -1.10 -9.07 -16.07
CA LYS A 133 -0.36 -9.74 -17.15
C LYS A 133 -0.09 -8.81 -18.34
N GLU A 134 -0.96 -7.83 -18.58
CA GLU A 134 -0.73 -6.78 -19.58
C GLU A 134 0.25 -5.72 -19.07
N ALA A 135 0.02 -5.20 -17.86
CA ALA A 135 0.77 -4.09 -17.28
C ALA A 135 2.22 -4.43 -16.93
N GLN A 136 2.52 -5.66 -16.50
CA GLN A 136 3.87 -6.06 -16.06
C GLN A 136 4.96 -5.88 -17.13
N LYS A 137 4.59 -5.76 -18.40
CA LYS A 137 5.53 -5.52 -19.51
C LYS A 137 6.10 -4.10 -19.48
N ASP A 138 5.28 -3.13 -19.07
CA ASP A 138 5.62 -1.72 -18.90
C ASP A 138 4.54 -1.06 -18.02
N MET A 139 4.71 -1.16 -16.70
CA MET A 139 3.70 -0.66 -15.77
C MET A 139 3.55 0.85 -15.85
N MET A 140 4.67 1.59 -15.99
CA MET A 140 4.64 3.04 -16.05
C MET A 140 3.79 3.52 -17.22
N THR A 141 4.00 2.97 -18.41
CA THR A 141 3.16 3.30 -19.57
C THR A 141 1.71 2.88 -19.35
N TYR A 142 1.47 1.70 -18.73
CA TYR A 142 0.13 1.22 -18.46
C TYR A 142 -0.66 2.12 -17.51
N ILE A 143 -0.05 2.65 -16.45
CA ILE A 143 -0.74 3.48 -15.45
C ILE A 143 -0.82 4.95 -15.82
N LYS A 144 0.05 5.46 -16.72
CA LYS A 144 0.04 6.86 -17.22
C LYS A 144 -1.32 7.31 -17.75
N ARG A 145 -2.16 6.39 -18.22
CA ARG A 145 -3.51 6.69 -18.71
C ARG A 145 -4.54 6.94 -17.60
N SER A 146 -4.26 6.56 -16.35
CA SER A 146 -5.21 6.67 -15.24
C SER A 146 -5.43 8.10 -14.77
N GLU A 147 -6.61 8.37 -14.21
CA GLU A 147 -6.95 9.68 -13.64
C GLU A 147 -6.03 10.07 -12.47
N HIS A 148 -5.71 9.10 -11.61
CA HIS A 148 -4.85 9.32 -10.46
C HIS A 148 -3.42 9.67 -10.89
N MET A 149 -2.88 8.95 -11.88
CA MET A 149 -1.53 9.21 -12.39
C MET A 149 -1.38 10.59 -13.02
N LYS A 150 -2.37 11.04 -13.80
CA LYS A 150 -2.39 12.42 -14.33
C LYS A 150 -2.31 13.46 -13.22
N ARG A 151 -2.94 13.20 -12.07
CA ARG A 151 -2.94 14.11 -10.93
C ARG A 151 -1.59 14.09 -10.19
N LEU A 152 -0.97 12.93 -10.01
CA LEU A 152 0.37 12.82 -9.44
C LEU A 152 1.42 13.55 -10.30
N GLU A 153 1.32 13.44 -11.63
CA GLU A 153 2.16 14.18 -12.58
C GLU A 153 1.99 15.71 -12.42
N GLN A 154 0.76 16.21 -12.28
CA GLN A 154 0.49 17.64 -12.04
C GLN A 154 1.12 18.17 -10.75
N HIS A 155 1.39 17.30 -9.78
CA HIS A 155 2.04 17.66 -8.50
C HIS A 155 3.54 17.33 -8.48
N GLY A 156 4.13 16.92 -9.61
CA GLY A 156 5.55 16.61 -9.71
C GLY A 156 5.96 15.34 -8.94
N LEU A 157 5.04 14.38 -8.77
CA LEU A 157 5.25 13.17 -7.98
C LEU A 157 5.57 11.93 -8.84
N LEU A 158 6.06 12.12 -10.07
CA LEU A 158 6.37 11.01 -10.99
C LEU A 158 7.46 10.07 -10.45
N ASP A 159 8.55 10.63 -9.92
CA ASP A 159 9.68 9.87 -9.37
C ASP A 159 9.24 8.97 -8.20
N VAL A 160 8.26 9.44 -7.42
CA VAL A 160 7.67 8.67 -6.31
C VAL A 160 6.92 7.45 -6.84
N VAL A 161 6.24 7.59 -7.97
CA VAL A 161 5.50 6.47 -8.57
C VAL A 161 6.44 5.40 -9.08
N GLU A 162 7.52 5.78 -9.76
CA GLU A 162 8.53 4.81 -10.22
C GLU A 162 9.08 3.99 -9.06
N PHE A 163 9.41 4.66 -7.94
CA PHE A 163 9.83 3.99 -6.72
C PHE A 163 8.75 3.03 -6.17
N CYS A 164 7.49 3.47 -6.11
CA CYS A 164 6.39 2.66 -5.56
C CYS A 164 6.03 1.44 -6.41
N LEU A 165 6.39 1.44 -7.70
CA LEU A 165 6.15 0.33 -8.61
C LEU A 165 7.28 -0.71 -8.60
N GLU A 166 8.45 -0.39 -8.05
CA GLU A 166 9.56 -1.33 -8.02
C GLU A 166 9.26 -2.52 -7.09
N PRO A 167 9.23 -3.76 -7.62
CA PRO A 167 8.90 -4.92 -6.81
C PRO A 167 10.07 -5.31 -5.90
N ASP A 168 9.75 -5.76 -4.69
CA ASP A 168 10.69 -6.43 -3.78
C ASP A 168 11.95 -5.63 -3.40
N THR A 169 11.83 -4.30 -3.30
CA THR A 169 12.90 -3.42 -2.80
C THR A 169 13.18 -3.61 -1.31
N VAL A 170 12.24 -4.20 -0.56
CA VAL A 170 12.39 -4.54 0.86
C VAL A 170 11.85 -5.93 1.18
N ASN A 171 12.51 -6.63 2.11
CA ASN A 171 12.09 -7.93 2.62
C ASN A 171 11.51 -7.79 4.04
N VAL A 172 10.37 -7.10 4.15
CA VAL A 172 9.68 -6.84 5.43
C VAL A 172 8.20 -7.13 5.31
N LEU A 173 7.60 -7.57 6.43
CA LEU A 173 6.17 -7.85 6.52
C LEU A 173 5.50 -6.91 7.53
N PRO A 174 4.92 -5.78 7.09
CA PRO A 174 4.16 -4.91 7.98
C PRO A 174 2.81 -5.55 8.31
N VAL A 175 2.56 -5.73 9.62
CA VAL A 175 1.34 -6.34 10.16
C VAL A 175 0.67 -5.33 11.09
N TYR A 176 -0.63 -5.14 10.90
CA TYR A 176 -1.44 -4.31 11.78
C TYR A 176 -1.92 -5.11 13.00
N ASP A 177 -1.57 -4.62 14.19
CA ASP A 177 -2.08 -5.12 15.46
C ASP A 177 -3.30 -4.29 15.90
N LYS A 178 -4.47 -4.94 15.86
CA LYS A 178 -5.76 -4.34 16.25
C LYS A 178 -5.81 -3.94 17.73
N LYS A 179 -5.06 -4.60 18.61
CA LYS A 179 -5.07 -4.31 20.04
C LYS A 179 -4.35 -3.00 20.33
N THR A 180 -3.27 -2.73 19.62
CA THR A 180 -2.46 -1.53 19.82
C THR A 180 -2.78 -0.43 18.81
N GLY A 181 -3.48 -0.75 17.72
CA GLY A 181 -3.71 0.15 16.59
C GLY A 181 -2.41 0.49 15.83
N LYS A 182 -1.39 -0.36 15.91
CA LYS A 182 -0.05 -0.09 15.34
C LYS A 182 0.27 -1.06 14.20
N ILE A 183 1.02 -0.58 13.23
CA ILE A 183 1.68 -1.42 12.22
C ILE A 183 3.09 -1.73 12.71
N THR A 184 3.44 -3.00 12.79
CA THR A 184 4.78 -3.48 13.20
C THR A 184 5.34 -4.43 12.17
N LEU A 185 6.67 -4.50 12.04
CA LEU A 185 7.32 -5.45 11.15
C LEU A 185 7.43 -6.82 11.82
N GLN A 186 7.08 -7.88 11.08
CA GLN A 186 7.31 -9.29 11.44
C GLN A 186 8.38 -9.93 10.56
#